data_AF-A0A832JV18-F1
#
_entry.id   AF-A0A832JV18-F1
#
_cell.length_a   1.000
_cell.length_b   1.000
_cell.length_c   1.000
_cell.angle_alpha   90.00
_cell.angle_beta   90.00
_cell.angle_gamma   90.00
#
_symmetry.space_group_name_H-M   'P 1'
#
loop_
_entity.id
_entity.type
_entity.pdbx_description
1 polymer ?
#
loop_
_entity_poly.entity_id
_entity_poly.type
_entity_poly.pdbx_seq_one_letter_code
_entity_poly.pdbx_strand_id
1 'polypeptide(L)'
;MEKPEEAFPRIRALLTHKLVKKYGLKKSLVAHVMGVSPSAVTQYLAGRRGRRQSDAKLAEEIEGLAARVARKIELGLVEAAASEVQAYLNQLISPKPAQPQQIEGSLLEEIINSLRSRMELEEEAARKALELSSRATSPLAKLLLKQMAVDSLRHADIINMVIVALRSGGDTSINAPDATLISQMSIFESLSEAQKLSETPIASLSPAIRALLLSIDMDEEKHEKLLKIALSGQPAEPEA
;
A
#
# COMPACT_ATOMS: atom_id res chain seq x y z
N MET A 1 -13.40 10.91 25.78
CA MET A 1 -12.70 9.91 24.94
C MET A 1 -13.48 8.63 25.02
N GLU A 2 -14.01 8.14 23.89
CA GLU A 2 -14.62 6.80 23.86
C GLU A 2 -13.55 5.73 24.06
N LYS A 3 -13.91 4.64 24.73
CA LYS A 3 -13.00 3.52 24.94
C LYS A 3 -12.72 2.82 23.59
N PRO A 4 -11.49 2.32 23.33
CA PRO A 4 -11.14 1.63 22.08
C PRO A 4 -12.09 0.47 21.72
N GLU A 5 -12.63 -0.18 22.75
CA GLU A 5 -13.61 -1.27 22.68
C GLU A 5 -14.92 -0.89 21.97
N GLU A 6 -15.30 0.40 21.97
CA GLU A 6 -16.52 0.90 21.32
C GLU A 6 -16.25 1.55 19.96
N ALA A 7 -15.07 2.17 19.78
CA ALA A 7 -14.68 2.88 18.56
C ALA A 7 -14.44 1.93 17.37
N PHE A 8 -13.79 0.79 17.61
CA PHE A 8 -13.46 -0.20 16.59
C PHE A 8 -14.70 -0.83 15.94
N PRO A 9 -15.67 -1.38 16.72
CA PRO A 9 -16.91 -1.89 16.17
C PRO A 9 -17.72 -0.84 15.43
N ARG A 10 -17.72 0.41 15.90
CA ARG A 10 -18.45 1.51 15.25
C ARG A 10 -17.89 1.83 13.87
N ILE A 11 -16.58 2.03 13.77
CA ILE A 11 -15.92 2.39 12.51
C ILE A 11 -16.04 1.26 11.49
N ARG A 12 -15.81 0.01 11.93
CA ARG A 12 -16.05 -1.17 11.08
C ARG A 12 -17.51 -1.23 10.61
N ALA A 13 -18.48 -0.87 11.45
CA ALA A 13 -19.89 -0.84 11.06
C ALA A 13 -20.22 0.23 10.01
N LEU A 14 -19.70 1.45 10.19
CA LEU A 14 -19.91 2.56 9.24
C LEU A 14 -19.26 2.25 7.88
N LEU A 15 -18.01 1.80 7.90
CA LEU A 15 -17.24 1.47 6.70
C LEU A 15 -17.84 0.27 5.95
N THR A 16 -18.21 -0.79 6.67
CA THR A 16 -18.93 -1.96 6.10
C THR A 16 -20.22 -1.52 5.41
N HIS A 17 -20.97 -0.59 6.02
CA HIS A 17 -22.20 -0.10 5.42
C HIS A 17 -21.94 0.61 4.09
N LYS A 18 -20.92 1.49 4.03
CA LYS A 18 -20.56 2.20 2.79
C LYS A 18 -20.09 1.23 1.70
N LEU A 19 -19.13 0.36 2.00
CA LEU A 19 -18.57 -0.58 1.03
C LEU A 19 -19.62 -1.53 0.43
N VAL A 20 -20.56 -2.01 1.25
CA VAL A 20 -21.60 -2.94 0.78
C VAL A 20 -22.77 -2.20 0.13
N LYS A 21 -23.29 -1.12 0.74
CA LYS A 21 -24.52 -0.46 0.28
C LYS A 21 -24.30 0.59 -0.79
N LYS A 22 -23.18 1.32 -0.76
CA LYS A 22 -22.85 2.36 -1.74
C LYS A 22 -22.02 1.81 -2.90
N TYR A 23 -21.00 0.99 -2.59
CA TYR A 23 -20.08 0.46 -3.60
C TYR A 23 -20.40 -0.97 -4.05
N GLY A 24 -21.46 -1.59 -3.52
CA GLY A 24 -21.96 -2.89 -4.00
C GLY A 24 -21.01 -4.07 -3.74
N LEU A 25 -20.02 -3.94 -2.87
CA LEU A 25 -19.01 -4.97 -2.67
C LEU A 25 -19.57 -6.21 -1.98
N LYS A 26 -19.07 -7.38 -2.39
CA LYS A 26 -19.47 -8.68 -1.82
C LYS A 26 -19.09 -8.74 -0.33
N LYS A 27 -19.98 -9.27 0.50
CA LYS A 27 -19.78 -9.38 1.96
C LYS A 27 -18.53 -10.19 2.34
N SER A 28 -18.21 -11.24 1.58
CA SER A 28 -17.00 -12.06 1.80
C SER A 28 -15.72 -11.25 1.58
N LEU A 29 -15.69 -10.42 0.56
CA LEU A 29 -14.56 -9.54 0.25
C LEU A 29 -14.41 -8.43 1.29
N VAL A 30 -15.53 -7.85 1.74
CA VAL A 30 -15.52 -6.87 2.83
C VAL A 30 -15.06 -7.51 4.14
N ALA A 31 -15.41 -8.77 4.42
CA ALA A 31 -14.94 -9.49 5.60
C ALA A 31 -13.41 -9.65 5.60
N HIS A 32 -12.87 -10.05 4.44
CA HIS A 32 -11.43 -10.16 4.20
C HIS A 32 -10.70 -8.84 4.43
N VAL A 33 -11.14 -7.78 3.74
CA VAL A 33 -10.54 -6.44 3.83
C VAL A 33 -10.65 -5.82 5.24
N MET A 34 -11.71 -6.15 5.98
CA MET A 34 -11.89 -5.68 7.36
C MET A 34 -11.12 -6.50 8.40
N GLY A 35 -10.52 -7.64 8.02
CA GLY A 35 -9.88 -8.58 8.95
C GLY A 35 -10.85 -9.19 9.96
N VAL A 36 -12.11 -9.45 9.56
CA VAL A 36 -13.16 -9.99 10.45
C VAL A 36 -13.90 -11.17 9.82
N SER A 37 -14.63 -11.92 10.63
CA SER A 37 -15.45 -13.02 10.11
C SER A 37 -16.65 -12.52 9.27
N PRO A 38 -17.12 -13.31 8.28
CA PRO A 38 -18.34 -12.98 7.52
C PRO A 38 -19.59 -12.79 8.40
N SER A 39 -19.65 -13.46 9.54
CA SER A 39 -20.69 -13.28 10.56
C SER A 39 -20.65 -11.87 11.17
N ALA A 40 -19.45 -11.35 11.45
CA ALA A 40 -19.28 -9.99 11.97
C ALA A 40 -19.76 -8.93 10.97
N VAL A 41 -19.47 -9.09 9.68
CA VAL A 41 -20.00 -8.23 8.59
C VAL A 41 -21.53 -8.21 8.59
N THR A 42 -22.15 -9.37 8.76
CA THR A 42 -23.63 -9.48 8.83
C THR A 42 -24.17 -8.76 10.06
N GLN A 43 -23.52 -8.87 11.21
CA GLN A 43 -23.90 -8.18 12.44
C GLN A 43 -23.75 -6.65 12.33
N TYR A 44 -22.70 -6.16 11.67
CA TYR A 44 -22.50 -4.73 11.38
C TYR A 44 -23.60 -4.18 10.45
N LEU A 45 -23.95 -4.92 9.39
CA LEU A 45 -25.04 -4.55 8.48
C LEU A 45 -26.44 -4.62 9.13
N ALA A 46 -26.63 -5.49 10.13
CA ALA A 46 -27.87 -5.56 10.91
C ALA A 46 -27.95 -4.49 12.02
N GLY A 47 -26.85 -3.75 12.28
CA GLY A 47 -26.80 -2.74 13.35
C GLY A 47 -26.75 -3.35 14.76
N ARG A 48 -26.49 -4.67 14.87
CA ARG A 48 -26.39 -5.40 16.15
C ARG A 48 -25.01 -5.28 16.79
N ARG A 49 -24.01 -4.78 16.04
CA ARG A 49 -22.63 -4.54 16.50
C ARG A 49 -22.17 -3.17 15.99
N GLY A 50 -21.71 -2.30 16.88
CA GLY A 50 -21.36 -0.90 16.58
C GLY A 50 -22.59 -0.01 16.32
N ARG A 51 -22.85 0.99 17.17
CA ARG A 51 -23.90 2.00 16.89
C ARG A 51 -23.46 2.87 15.72
N ARG A 52 -24.32 3.08 14.72
CA ARG A 52 -24.05 3.95 13.55
C ARG A 52 -24.21 5.44 13.85
N GLN A 53 -23.97 5.86 15.08
CA GLN A 53 -23.94 7.28 15.40
C GLN A 53 -22.56 7.81 15.05
N SER A 54 -22.49 8.73 14.09
CA SER A 54 -21.27 9.45 13.73
C SER A 54 -21.55 10.94 13.83
N ASP A 55 -20.56 11.71 14.28
CA ASP A 55 -20.55 13.14 14.00
C ASP A 55 -20.23 13.39 12.52
N ALA A 56 -20.40 14.63 12.07
CA ALA A 56 -20.19 15.01 10.67
C ALA A 56 -18.75 14.75 10.20
N LYS A 57 -17.77 14.93 11.09
CA LYS A 57 -16.36 14.77 10.79
C LYS A 57 -15.99 13.31 10.57
N LEU A 58 -16.41 12.43 11.48
CA LEU A 58 -16.21 10.99 11.34
C LEU A 58 -16.93 10.44 10.10
N ALA A 59 -18.11 10.98 9.77
CA ALA A 59 -18.83 10.58 8.55
C ALA A 59 -18.02 10.90 7.28
N GLU A 60 -17.41 12.08 7.21
CA GLU A 60 -16.57 12.51 6.08
C GLU A 60 -15.28 11.68 5.99
N GLU A 61 -14.59 11.44 7.11
CA GLU A 61 -13.38 10.60 7.16
C GLU A 61 -13.66 9.16 6.68
N ILE A 62 -14.77 8.57 7.15
CA ILE A 62 -15.18 7.22 6.73
C ILE A 62 -15.60 7.20 5.27
N GLU A 63 -16.22 8.26 4.75
CA GLU A 63 -16.56 8.35 3.33
C GLU A 63 -15.30 8.36 2.45
N GLY A 64 -14.30 9.17 2.82
CA GLY A 64 -13.02 9.23 2.12
C GLY A 64 -12.29 7.89 2.14
N LEU A 65 -12.24 7.23 3.31
CA LEU A 65 -11.64 5.91 3.45
C LEU A 65 -12.39 4.85 2.62
N ALA A 66 -13.73 4.85 2.65
CA ALA A 66 -14.54 3.92 1.87
C ALA A 66 -14.29 4.05 0.36
N ALA A 67 -14.18 5.29 -0.14
CA ALA A 67 -13.91 5.55 -1.54
C ALA A 67 -12.53 5.01 -1.99
N ARG A 68 -11.48 5.23 -1.19
CA ARG A 68 -10.13 4.74 -1.50
C ARG A 68 -10.06 3.21 -1.45
N VAL A 69 -10.66 2.60 -0.42
CA VAL A 69 -10.75 1.14 -0.27
C VAL A 69 -11.51 0.50 -1.42
N ALA A 70 -12.67 1.05 -1.79
CA ALA A 70 -13.46 0.54 -2.92
C ALA A 70 -12.67 0.63 -4.24
N ARG A 71 -11.98 1.74 -4.48
CA ARG A 71 -11.15 1.92 -5.67
C ARG A 71 -9.98 0.93 -5.74
N LYS A 72 -9.28 0.68 -4.62
CA LYS A 72 -8.21 -0.33 -4.55
C LYS A 72 -8.75 -1.73 -4.89
N ILE A 73 -9.93 -2.06 -4.37
CA ILE A 73 -10.60 -3.34 -4.65
C ILE A 73 -10.99 -3.48 -6.13
N GLU A 74 -11.54 -2.43 -6.75
CA GLU A 74 -11.87 -2.43 -8.19
C GLU A 74 -10.62 -2.67 -9.07
N LEU A 75 -9.46 -2.22 -8.61
CA LEU A 75 -8.17 -2.43 -9.28
C LEU A 75 -7.53 -3.80 -8.97
N GLY A 76 -8.19 -4.66 -8.18
CA GLY A 76 -7.67 -5.97 -7.77
C GLY A 76 -6.67 -5.93 -6.62
N LEU A 77 -6.43 -4.76 -6.00
CA LEU A 77 -5.46 -4.55 -4.92
C LEU A 77 -6.08 -4.83 -3.54
N VAL A 78 -6.60 -6.05 -3.36
CA VAL A 78 -7.37 -6.44 -2.17
C VAL A 78 -6.55 -6.36 -0.87
N GLU A 79 -5.30 -6.81 -0.90
CA GLU A 79 -4.43 -6.76 0.28
C GLU A 79 -4.03 -5.33 0.66
N ALA A 80 -3.78 -4.47 -0.34
CA ALA A 80 -3.49 -3.05 -0.09
C ALA A 80 -4.70 -2.33 0.52
N ALA A 81 -5.92 -2.70 0.09
CA ALA A 81 -7.14 -2.20 0.69
C ALA A 81 -7.29 -2.67 2.15
N ALA A 82 -6.93 -3.92 2.45
CA ALA A 82 -6.96 -4.46 3.81
C ALA A 82 -5.97 -3.74 4.74
N SER A 83 -4.74 -3.54 4.27
CA SER A 83 -3.69 -2.81 5.00
C SER A 83 -4.10 -1.37 5.30
N GLU A 84 -4.76 -0.67 4.37
CA GLU A 84 -5.22 0.70 4.61
C GLU A 84 -6.31 0.77 5.69
N VAL A 85 -7.25 -0.17 5.69
CA VAL A 85 -8.28 -0.28 6.73
C VAL A 85 -7.64 -0.56 8.08
N GLN A 86 -6.68 -1.49 8.13
CA GLN A 86 -6.00 -1.85 9.37
C GLN A 86 -5.15 -0.69 9.90
N ALA A 87 -4.48 0.06 9.03
CA ALA A 87 -3.73 1.26 9.40
C ALA A 87 -4.64 2.33 10.02
N TYR A 88 -5.81 2.58 9.42
CA TYR A 88 -6.79 3.51 9.99
C TYR A 88 -7.31 3.05 11.35
N LEU A 89 -7.57 1.75 11.53
CA LEU A 89 -7.98 1.20 12.82
C LEU A 89 -6.88 1.34 13.88
N ASN A 90 -5.63 1.04 13.53
CA ASN A 90 -4.49 1.16 14.46
C ASN A 90 -4.28 2.59 14.95
N GLN A 91 -4.55 3.61 14.11
CA GLN A 91 -4.51 5.03 14.49
C GLN A 91 -5.50 5.41 15.61
N LEU A 92 -6.52 4.59 15.89
CA LEU A 92 -7.50 4.81 16.94
C LEU A 92 -7.05 4.30 18.32
N ILE A 93 -6.09 3.36 18.38
CA ILE A 93 -5.53 2.81 19.63
C ILE A 93 -4.33 3.62 20.08
N SER A 94 -3.51 4.07 19.13
CA SER A 94 -2.39 4.94 19.45
C SER A 94 -2.91 6.31 19.91
N PRO A 95 -2.39 6.88 21.01
CA PRO A 95 -2.67 8.28 21.31
C PRO A 95 -2.27 9.07 20.05
N LYS A 96 -3.21 9.86 19.55
CA LYS A 96 -2.97 10.85 18.52
C LYS A 96 -1.66 11.55 18.90
N PRO A 97 -0.55 11.43 18.13
CA PRO A 97 0.53 12.38 18.34
C PRO A 97 -0.17 13.74 18.22
N ALA A 98 0.02 14.58 19.24
CA ALA A 98 -0.46 15.95 19.19
C ALA A 98 -0.25 16.44 17.75
N GLN A 99 -1.26 17.06 17.15
CA GLN A 99 -1.04 17.81 15.91
C GLN A 99 0.31 18.49 16.08
N PRO A 100 1.29 18.28 15.18
CA PRO A 100 2.59 18.90 15.37
C PRO A 100 2.29 20.38 15.57
N GLN A 101 2.49 20.86 16.79
CA GLN A 101 2.83 22.25 16.99
C GLN A 101 3.93 22.45 15.97
N GLN A 102 3.75 23.44 15.10
CA GLN A 102 4.73 23.81 14.10
C GLN A 102 6.06 24.01 14.80
N ILE A 103 6.87 22.95 14.88
CA ILE A 103 8.29 23.04 15.11
C ILE A 103 8.84 23.07 13.69
N GLU A 104 8.68 24.23 13.06
CA GLU A 104 9.57 24.59 11.96
C GLU A 104 11.00 24.44 12.48
N GLY A 105 11.79 23.54 11.87
CA GLY A 105 13.23 23.41 12.14
C GLY A 105 13.77 22.01 12.45
N SER A 106 12.97 20.94 12.43
CA SER A 106 13.50 19.57 12.53
C SER A 106 13.82 19.00 11.15
N LEU A 107 15.05 18.52 10.95
CA LEU A 107 15.48 17.78 9.75
C LEU A 107 14.50 16.66 9.35
N LEU A 108 13.84 16.05 10.35
CA LEU A 108 12.83 15.01 10.12
C LEU A 108 11.58 15.55 9.41
N GLU A 109 11.11 16.75 9.75
CA GLU A 109 9.97 17.37 9.07
C GLU A 109 10.34 17.84 7.66
N GLU A 110 11.57 18.27 7.42
CA GLU A 110 12.07 18.54 6.06
C GLU A 110 12.06 17.28 5.19
N ILE A 111 12.54 16.15 5.74
CA ILE A 111 12.51 14.84 5.07
C ILE A 111 11.06 14.43 4.80
N ILE A 112 10.17 14.54 5.78
CA ILE A 112 8.75 14.18 5.63
C ILE A 112 8.07 15.05 4.57
N ASN A 113 8.36 16.35 4.52
CA ASN A 113 7.78 17.25 3.52
C ASN A 113 8.30 16.94 2.11
N SER A 114 9.59 16.61 1.97
CA SER A 114 10.15 16.13 0.70
C SER A 114 9.47 14.83 0.23
N LEU A 115 9.29 13.87 1.15
CA LEU A 115 8.60 12.62 0.87
C LEU A 115 7.14 12.85 0.46
N ARG A 116 6.41 13.74 1.12
CA ARG A 116 5.03 14.11 0.73
C ARG A 116 4.95 14.69 -0.67
N SER A 117 5.83 15.64 -0.99
CA SER A 117 5.92 16.21 -2.34
C SER A 117 6.17 15.13 -3.39
N ARG A 118 7.06 14.17 -3.09
CA ARG A 118 7.28 13.03 -3.99
C ARG A 118 6.07 12.11 -4.12
N MET A 119 5.37 11.82 -3.02
CA MET A 119 4.16 11.00 -3.02
C MET A 119 3.06 11.62 -3.91
N GLU A 120 2.85 12.94 -3.82
CA GLU A 120 1.89 13.67 -4.65
C GLU A 120 2.24 13.58 -6.14
N LEU A 121 3.52 13.70 -6.49
CA LEU A 121 3.99 13.53 -7.88
C LEU A 121 3.76 12.11 -8.41
N GLU A 122 3.96 11.08 -7.57
CA GLU A 122 3.68 9.69 -7.96
C GLU A 122 2.17 9.46 -8.15
N GLU A 123 1.31 10.00 -7.29
CA GLU A 123 -0.15 9.91 -7.46
C GLU A 123 -0.64 10.62 -8.72
N GLU A 124 -0.06 11.78 -9.04
CA GLU A 124 -0.36 12.52 -10.27
C GLU A 124 0.12 11.75 -11.52
N ALA A 125 1.35 11.22 -11.49
CA ALA A 125 1.90 10.40 -12.57
C ALA A 125 1.02 9.17 -12.83
N ALA A 126 0.58 8.47 -11.79
CA ALA A 126 -0.34 7.34 -11.91
C ALA A 126 -1.68 7.74 -12.53
N ARG A 127 -2.27 8.85 -12.07
CA ARG A 127 -3.52 9.36 -12.63
C ARG A 127 -3.37 9.69 -14.12
N LYS A 128 -2.26 10.34 -14.49
CA LYS A 128 -1.98 10.73 -15.87
C LYS A 128 -1.75 9.52 -16.76
N ALA A 129 -0.99 8.54 -16.30
CA ALA A 129 -0.72 7.32 -17.03
C ALA A 129 -2.00 6.51 -17.28
N LEU A 130 -2.93 6.44 -16.31
CA LEU A 130 -4.25 5.82 -16.50
C LEU A 130 -5.12 6.58 -17.51
N GLU A 131 -5.16 7.92 -17.42
CA GLU A 131 -5.86 8.76 -18.39
C GLU A 131 -5.35 8.49 -19.81
N LEU A 132 -4.03 8.51 -20.01
CA LEU A 132 -3.41 8.26 -21.30
C LEU A 132 -3.65 6.82 -21.78
N SER A 133 -3.61 5.83 -20.89
CA SER A 133 -3.88 4.43 -21.22
C SER A 133 -5.31 4.24 -21.75
N SER A 134 -6.29 4.95 -21.17
CA SER A 134 -7.68 4.89 -21.65
C SER A 134 -7.84 5.38 -23.09
N ARG A 135 -6.98 6.32 -23.53
CA ARG A 135 -6.98 6.91 -24.87
C ARG A 135 -6.09 6.19 -25.87
N ALA A 136 -5.11 5.42 -25.40
CA ALA A 136 -4.20 4.69 -26.26
C ALA A 136 -4.97 3.69 -27.14
N THR A 137 -4.59 3.56 -28.41
CA THR A 137 -5.24 2.64 -29.35
C THR A 137 -4.53 1.28 -29.41
N SER A 138 -3.20 1.27 -29.26
CA SER A 138 -2.38 0.06 -29.26
C SER A 138 -2.47 -0.69 -27.91
N PRO A 139 -2.70 -2.02 -27.91
CA PRO A 139 -2.68 -2.83 -26.69
C PRO A 139 -1.37 -2.74 -25.91
N LEU A 140 -0.22 -2.69 -26.60
CA LEU A 140 1.10 -2.60 -25.96
C LEU A 140 1.32 -1.23 -25.30
N ALA A 141 0.85 -0.15 -25.93
CA ALA A 141 0.91 1.18 -25.34
C ALA A 141 0.01 1.26 -24.09
N LYS A 142 -1.18 0.65 -24.13
CA LYS A 142 -2.06 0.53 -22.96
C LYS A 142 -1.37 -0.20 -21.81
N LEU A 143 -0.70 -1.31 -22.11
CA LEU A 143 0.00 -2.13 -21.13
C LEU A 143 1.15 -1.35 -20.48
N LEU A 144 2.01 -0.73 -21.28
CA LEU A 144 3.13 0.08 -20.79
C LEU A 144 2.65 1.21 -19.87
N LEU A 145 1.62 1.95 -20.29
CA LEU A 145 1.05 3.04 -19.47
C LEU A 145 0.39 2.52 -18.19
N LYS A 146 -0.27 1.34 -18.22
CA LYS A 146 -0.84 0.73 -17.01
C LYS A 146 0.24 0.26 -16.05
N GLN A 147 1.32 -0.31 -16.56
CA GLN A 147 2.47 -0.71 -15.74
C GLN A 147 3.02 0.50 -14.98
N MET A 148 3.33 1.59 -15.69
CA MET A 148 3.80 2.83 -15.06
C MET A 148 2.82 3.36 -13.99
N ALA A 149 1.51 3.26 -14.24
CA ALA A 149 0.52 3.68 -13.25
C ALA A 149 0.54 2.80 -11.99
N VAL A 150 0.66 1.48 -12.14
CA VAL A 150 0.76 0.54 -11.01
C VAL A 150 2.03 0.82 -10.21
N ASP A 151 3.15 1.05 -10.87
CA ASP A 151 4.43 1.34 -10.21
C ASP A 151 4.37 2.64 -9.41
N SER A 152 3.84 3.71 -9.98
CA SER A 152 3.71 4.98 -9.27
C SER A 152 2.74 4.89 -8.09
N LEU A 153 1.63 4.15 -8.19
CA LEU A 153 0.77 3.91 -7.02
C LEU A 153 1.50 3.14 -5.92
N ARG A 154 2.27 2.12 -6.29
CA ARG A 154 3.10 1.35 -5.35
C ARG A 154 4.13 2.25 -4.67
N HIS A 155 4.76 3.17 -5.41
CA HIS A 155 5.71 4.14 -4.84
C HIS A 155 5.04 5.09 -3.84
N ALA A 156 3.87 5.64 -4.18
CA ALA A 156 3.10 6.49 -3.27
C ALA A 156 2.75 5.76 -1.95
N ASP A 157 2.30 4.50 -2.05
CA ASP A 157 2.01 3.67 -0.87
C ASP A 157 3.27 3.41 -0.02
N ILE A 158 4.41 3.08 -0.64
CA ILE A 158 5.71 2.89 0.05
C ILE A 158 6.08 4.17 0.80
N ILE A 159 6.03 5.32 0.13
CA ILE A 159 6.39 6.62 0.72
C ILE A 159 5.48 6.93 1.92
N ASN A 160 4.17 6.70 1.79
CA ASN A 160 3.24 6.91 2.88
C ASN A 160 3.56 6.02 4.10
N MET A 161 3.88 4.74 3.87
CA MET A 161 4.29 3.83 4.95
C MET A 161 5.59 4.27 5.63
N VAL A 162 6.57 4.75 4.85
CA VAL A 162 7.82 5.32 5.41
C VAL A 162 7.53 6.56 6.25
N ILE A 163 6.68 7.49 5.79
CA ILE A 163 6.27 8.66 6.58
C ILE A 163 5.61 8.25 7.90
N VAL A 164 4.72 7.25 7.87
CA VAL A 164 4.07 6.72 9.07
C VAL A 164 5.11 6.13 10.03
N ALA A 165 6.04 5.32 9.53
CA ALA A 165 7.09 4.71 10.34
C ALA A 165 8.00 5.78 11.00
N LEU A 166 8.48 6.75 10.22
CA LEU A 166 9.31 7.86 10.69
C LEU A 166 8.63 8.68 11.80
N ARG A 167 7.33 8.92 11.67
CA ARG A 167 6.55 9.67 12.68
C ARG A 167 6.24 8.88 13.93
N SER A 168 6.11 7.57 13.81
CA SER A 168 5.82 6.70 14.95
C SER A 168 7.02 6.58 15.88
N GLY A 169 8.24 6.88 15.39
CA GLY A 169 9.48 6.79 16.16
C GLY A 169 9.79 5.38 16.66
N GLY A 170 9.11 4.36 16.11
CA GLY A 170 9.28 2.96 16.46
C GLY A 170 10.54 2.38 15.82
N ASP A 171 10.92 1.18 16.27
CA ASP A 171 12.00 0.44 15.64
C ASP A 171 11.65 0.11 14.19
N THR A 172 12.46 0.60 13.25
CA THR A 172 12.34 0.32 11.82
C THR A 172 13.26 -0.81 11.36
N SER A 173 13.93 -1.48 12.31
CA SER A 173 14.77 -2.63 12.03
C SER A 173 13.94 -3.84 11.60
N ILE A 174 14.54 -4.67 10.76
CA ILE A 174 13.95 -5.95 10.36
C ILE A 174 14.38 -6.98 11.41
N ASN A 175 13.41 -7.58 12.09
CA ASN A 175 13.69 -8.59 13.11
C ASN A 175 14.26 -9.88 12.48
N ALA A 176 14.88 -10.73 13.31
CA ALA A 176 15.53 -11.95 12.82
C ALA A 176 14.60 -12.94 12.09
N PRO A 177 13.35 -13.19 12.55
CA PRO A 177 12.39 -13.98 11.79
C PRO A 177 12.11 -13.44 10.39
N ASP A 178 11.85 -12.13 10.26
CA ASP A 178 11.54 -11.50 8.98
C ASP A 178 12.76 -11.45 8.06
N ALA A 179 13.96 -11.26 8.62
CA ALA A 179 15.21 -11.33 7.86
C ALA A 179 15.44 -12.73 7.26
N THR A 180 15.03 -13.79 7.95
CA THR A 180 15.11 -15.16 7.41
C THR A 180 14.21 -15.32 6.18
N LEU A 181 13.01 -14.73 6.19
CA LEU A 181 12.10 -14.73 5.05
C LEU A 181 12.68 -13.93 3.86
N ILE A 182 13.29 -12.78 4.14
CA ILE A 182 13.96 -11.95 3.11
C ILE A 182 15.15 -12.69 2.49
N SER A 183 15.94 -13.40 3.31
CA SER A 183 17.04 -14.23 2.82
C SER A 183 16.56 -15.37 1.93
N GLN A 184 15.42 -16.00 2.24
CA GLN A 184 14.82 -17.01 1.35
C GLN A 184 14.43 -16.42 0.00
N MET A 185 13.86 -15.21 -0.03
CA MET A 185 13.54 -14.53 -1.29
C MET A 185 14.80 -14.23 -2.10
N SER A 186 15.91 -13.86 -1.45
CA SER A 186 17.18 -13.58 -2.14
C SER A 186 17.71 -14.79 -2.91
N ILE A 187 17.42 -16.02 -2.47
CA ILE A 187 17.83 -17.23 -3.17
C ILE A 187 17.05 -17.38 -4.49
N PHE A 188 15.76 -17.04 -4.50
CA PHE A 188 14.94 -17.11 -5.71
C PHE A 188 15.38 -16.07 -6.75
N GLU A 189 15.75 -14.86 -6.33
CA GLU A 189 16.26 -13.83 -7.23
C GLU A 189 17.54 -14.26 -7.97
N SER A 190 18.45 -14.96 -7.27
CA SER A 190 19.66 -15.51 -7.90
C SER A 190 19.39 -16.58 -8.97
N LEU A 191 18.23 -17.24 -8.92
CA LEU A 191 17.82 -18.19 -9.98
C LEU A 191 17.30 -17.47 -11.23
N SER A 192 16.65 -16.32 -11.05
CA SER A 192 16.14 -15.47 -12.14
C SER A 192 17.27 -14.76 -12.91
N GLU A 193 18.40 -14.47 -12.25
CA GLU A 193 19.58 -13.86 -12.88
C GLU A 193 20.14 -14.70 -14.04
N ALA A 194 19.96 -16.02 -13.99
CA ALA A 194 20.39 -16.94 -15.06
C ALA A 194 19.50 -16.89 -16.33
N GLN A 195 18.41 -16.11 -16.33
CA GLN A 195 17.44 -16.02 -17.43
C GLN A 195 17.15 -14.57 -17.86
N LYS A 196 18.16 -13.70 -17.88
CA LYS A 196 18.00 -12.31 -18.33
C LYS A 196 17.44 -12.23 -19.74
N LEU A 197 16.35 -11.49 -19.92
CA LEU A 197 15.69 -11.32 -21.21
C LEU A 197 16.51 -10.44 -22.17
N SER A 198 17.37 -9.58 -21.64
CA SER A 198 18.37 -8.79 -22.36
C SER A 198 19.41 -9.64 -23.10
N GLU A 199 19.65 -10.88 -22.68
CA GLU A 199 20.54 -11.84 -23.35
C GLU A 199 19.85 -12.58 -24.51
N THR A 200 18.51 -12.50 -24.58
CA THR A 200 17.73 -12.97 -25.72
C THR A 200 17.85 -11.95 -26.86
N PRO A 201 17.89 -12.36 -28.15
CA PRO A 201 17.99 -11.44 -29.28
C PRO A 201 16.68 -10.65 -29.53
N ILE A 202 16.29 -9.83 -28.56
CA ILE A 202 15.08 -8.99 -28.57
C ILE A 202 15.25 -7.68 -29.35
N ALA A 203 16.47 -7.39 -29.83
CA ALA A 203 16.78 -6.16 -30.58
C ALA A 203 15.92 -6.00 -31.84
N SER A 204 15.52 -7.11 -32.46
CA SER A 204 14.63 -7.14 -33.63
C SER A 204 13.16 -6.89 -33.31
N LEU A 205 12.76 -6.94 -32.03
CA LEU A 205 11.37 -6.69 -31.60
C LEU A 205 11.05 -5.20 -31.64
N SER A 206 9.76 -4.87 -31.64
CA SER A 206 9.32 -3.47 -31.63
C SER A 206 9.78 -2.74 -30.35
N PRO A 207 10.02 -1.41 -30.40
CA PRO A 207 10.47 -0.65 -29.23
C PRO A 207 9.57 -0.80 -28.00
N ALA A 208 8.24 -0.89 -28.19
CA ALA A 208 7.29 -1.08 -27.11
C ALA A 208 7.44 -2.44 -26.42
N ILE A 209 7.66 -3.52 -27.19
CA ILE A 209 7.90 -4.86 -26.64
C ILE A 209 9.23 -4.86 -25.90
N ARG A 210 10.30 -4.29 -26.48
CA ARG A 210 11.59 -4.20 -25.80
C ARG A 210 11.51 -3.44 -24.49
N ALA A 211 10.80 -2.31 -24.45
CA ALA A 211 10.62 -1.54 -23.22
C ALA A 211 9.97 -2.38 -22.10
N LEU A 212 8.92 -3.15 -22.43
CA LEU A 212 8.24 -4.04 -21.49
C LEU A 212 9.15 -5.17 -21.00
N LEU A 213 9.88 -5.84 -21.90
CA LEU A 213 10.78 -6.93 -21.52
C LEU A 213 11.96 -6.43 -20.68
N LEU A 214 12.56 -5.30 -21.07
CA LEU A 214 13.65 -4.69 -20.31
C LEU A 214 13.21 -4.22 -18.93
N SER A 215 11.96 -3.78 -18.76
CA SER A 215 11.46 -3.43 -17.43
C SER A 215 11.40 -4.60 -16.44
N ILE A 216 11.25 -5.84 -16.94
CA ILE A 216 11.29 -7.04 -16.10
C ILE A 216 12.71 -7.25 -15.58
N ASP A 217 13.71 -7.27 -16.46
CA ASP A 217 15.12 -7.40 -16.05
C ASP A 217 15.53 -6.27 -15.07
N MET A 218 15.07 -5.05 -15.31
CA MET A 218 15.31 -3.91 -14.40
C MET A 218 14.69 -4.13 -13.02
N ASP A 219 13.52 -4.77 -12.95
CA ASP A 219 12.85 -5.08 -11.69
C ASP A 219 13.59 -6.17 -10.92
N GLU A 220 14.10 -7.22 -11.56
CA GLU A 220 14.89 -8.26 -10.88
C GLU A 220 16.21 -7.70 -10.35
N GLU A 221 16.92 -6.89 -11.13
CA GLU A 221 18.13 -6.19 -10.66
C GLU A 221 17.83 -5.26 -9.48
N LYS A 222 16.64 -4.65 -9.46
CA LYS A 222 16.18 -3.84 -8.34
C LYS A 222 15.89 -4.71 -7.12
N HIS A 223 15.20 -5.84 -7.28
CA HIS A 223 14.87 -6.74 -6.18
C HIS A 223 16.13 -7.25 -5.49
N GLU A 224 17.11 -7.73 -6.25
CA GLU A 224 18.39 -8.20 -5.72
C GLU A 224 19.10 -7.14 -4.88
N LYS A 225 19.17 -5.89 -5.37
CA LYS A 225 19.77 -4.76 -4.65
C LYS A 225 19.01 -4.45 -3.36
N LEU A 226 17.68 -4.44 -3.40
CA LEU A 226 16.85 -4.15 -2.22
C LEU A 226 17.02 -5.20 -1.12
N LEU A 227 17.05 -6.49 -1.48
CA LEU A 227 17.24 -7.58 -0.52
C LEU A 227 18.61 -7.50 0.14
N LYS A 228 19.67 -7.23 -0.63
CA LYS A 228 21.03 -7.02 -0.09
C LYS A 228 21.08 -5.85 0.91
N ILE A 229 20.46 -4.72 0.57
CA ILE A 229 20.41 -3.56 1.47
C ILE A 229 19.65 -3.90 2.75
N ALA A 230 18.49 -4.55 2.63
CA ALA A 230 17.67 -4.95 3.77
C ALA A 230 18.40 -5.87 4.76
N LEU A 231 19.28 -6.76 4.25
CA LEU A 231 20.06 -7.71 5.07
C LEU A 231 21.37 -7.11 5.60
N SER A 232 21.93 -6.10 4.95
CA SER A 232 23.21 -5.47 5.33
C SER A 232 23.20 -4.74 6.69
N GLY A 233 22.03 -4.55 7.29
CA GLY A 233 21.85 -3.93 8.61
C GLY A 233 22.00 -4.85 9.82
N GLN A 234 22.36 -6.14 9.64
CA GLN A 234 22.52 -7.07 10.75
C GLN A 234 23.94 -7.00 11.35
N PRO A 235 24.10 -6.92 12.68
CA PRO A 235 25.40 -7.15 13.30
C PRO A 235 25.86 -8.56 12.95
N ALA A 236 27.12 -8.69 12.51
CA ALA A 236 27.73 -9.99 12.25
C ALA A 236 27.53 -10.91 13.46
N GLU A 237 27.05 -12.13 13.24
CA GLU A 237 27.00 -13.15 14.29
C GLU A 237 28.40 -13.29 14.90
N PRO A 238 28.53 -13.36 16.24
CA PRO A 238 29.82 -13.64 16.85
C PRO A 238 30.22 -15.05 16.43
N GLU A 239 31.38 -15.17 15.78
CA GLU A 239 32.02 -16.45 15.50
C GLU A 239 32.12 -17.28 16.79
N ALA A 240 31.60 -18.50 16.74
CA ALA A 240 31.66 -19.48 17.82
C ALA A 240 33.03 -20.15 17.91
#